data_AF-A0A6H9ITA8-F1
#
_entry.id   AF-A0A6H9ITA8-F1
#
_cell.length_a   1.000
_cell.length_b   1.000
_cell.length_c   1.000
_cell.angle_alpha   90.00
_cell.angle_beta   90.00
_cell.angle_gamma   90.00
#
_symmetry.space_group_name_H-M   'P 1'
#
loop_
_entity.id
_entity.type
_entity.pdbx_description
1 polymer ?
#
loop_
_entity_poly.entity_id
_entity_poly.type
_entity_poly.pdbx_seq_one_letter_code
_entity_poly.pdbx_strand_id
1 'polypeptide(L)'
;MSINLGNFKNREVVVFEDAQGSKLYVSPKSKSVEFLADTEHSGKFLFDKEESTSLINYLMELGKRVKPDFAPKYGNSAGSDMHEYYDRKYDNNGYCNATRRLDTVVINFDKPYGSEERLYLMSIPKLADLLWAIKKVE
;
A
#
# COMPACT_ATOMS: atom_id res chain seq x y z
N MET A 1 -7.15 23.15 -6.62
CA MET A 1 -8.22 22.15 -6.41
C MET A 1 -8.00 21.58 -5.02
N SER A 2 -8.87 21.91 -4.07
CA SER A 2 -8.64 21.70 -2.64
C SER A 2 -9.16 20.33 -2.24
N ILE A 3 -8.31 19.49 -1.67
CA ILE A 3 -8.72 18.20 -1.11
C ILE A 3 -9.67 18.50 0.05
N ASN A 4 -10.88 17.92 0.03
CA ASN A 4 -11.72 17.89 1.21
C ASN A 4 -11.13 16.86 2.18
N LEU A 5 -10.16 17.30 2.99
CA LEU A 5 -9.61 16.52 4.11
C LEU A 5 -10.69 16.08 5.11
N GLY A 6 -11.95 16.54 4.97
CA GLY A 6 -13.09 16.17 5.79
C GLY A 6 -13.26 14.67 6.00
N ASN A 7 -12.97 13.84 4.99
CA ASN A 7 -13.05 12.36 5.12
C ASN A 7 -11.86 11.74 5.89
N PHE A 8 -10.74 12.46 6.03
CA PHE A 8 -9.51 12.00 6.69
C PHE A 8 -9.20 12.71 8.00
N LYS A 9 -10.00 13.71 8.42
CA LYS A 9 -9.75 14.61 9.56
C LYS A 9 -9.43 13.95 10.90
N ASN A 10 -9.72 12.65 11.07
CA ASN A 10 -9.48 11.88 12.30
C ASN A 10 -8.61 10.63 12.08
N ARG A 11 -7.97 10.47 10.92
CA ARG A 11 -7.11 9.31 10.64
C ARG A 11 -5.64 9.75 10.68
N GLU A 12 -4.80 9.01 11.38
CA GLU A 12 -3.37 9.04 11.13
C GLU A 12 -3.18 8.59 9.67
N VAL A 13 -2.66 9.48 8.84
CA VAL A 13 -2.40 9.24 7.41
C VAL A 13 -1.08 9.90 7.08
N VAL A 14 -0.19 9.15 6.43
CA VAL A 14 1.02 9.70 5.80
C VAL A 14 0.82 9.66 4.29
N VAL A 15 1.23 10.74 3.62
CA VAL A 15 1.05 10.92 2.18
C VAL A 15 2.40 10.72 1.50
N PHE A 16 2.40 9.89 0.46
CA PHE A 16 3.52 9.70 -0.44
C PHE A 16 3.08 10.16 -1.83
N GLU A 17 3.80 11.13 -2.39
CA GLU A 17 3.61 11.56 -3.76
C GLU A 17 4.51 10.70 -4.67
N ASP A 18 3.97 10.28 -5.81
CA ASP A 18 4.71 9.54 -6.83
C ASP A 18 5.34 10.51 -7.84
N ALA A 19 6.20 10.00 -8.73
CA ALA A 19 6.92 10.80 -9.72
C ALA A 19 6.01 11.52 -10.74
N GLN A 20 4.70 11.24 -10.74
CA GLN A 20 3.69 11.88 -11.58
C GLN A 20 2.82 12.88 -10.80
N GLY A 21 3.08 13.09 -9.50
CA GLY A 21 2.29 13.96 -8.62
C GLY A 21 1.06 13.27 -8.00
N SER A 22 0.92 11.96 -8.17
CA SER A 22 -0.20 11.18 -7.63
C SER A 22 0.03 10.86 -6.16
N LYS A 23 -1.03 10.93 -5.33
CA LYS A 23 -0.91 10.78 -3.88
C LYS A 23 -1.40 9.42 -3.41
N LEU A 24 -0.47 8.65 -2.82
CA LEU A 24 -0.76 7.45 -2.07
C LEU A 24 -0.87 7.80 -0.58
N TYR A 25 -2.04 7.55 0.00
CA TYR A 25 -2.30 7.77 1.40
C TYR A 25 -2.17 6.44 2.14
N VAL A 26 -1.33 6.42 3.18
CA VAL A 26 -1.06 5.24 4.00
C VAL A 26 -1.59 5.50 5.40
N SER A 27 -2.63 4.76 5.80
CA SER A 27 -3.25 4.88 7.11
C SER A 27 -2.98 3.63 7.96
N PRO A 28 -2.21 3.72 9.05
CA PRO A 28 -2.02 2.59 9.95
C PRO A 28 -3.32 2.20 10.65
N LYS A 29 -3.53 0.90 10.83
CA LYS A 29 -4.53 0.29 11.73
C LYS A 29 -3.79 -0.59 12.74
N SER A 30 -4.51 -1.07 13.75
CA SER A 30 -3.92 -1.90 14.83
C SER A 30 -3.22 -3.17 14.34
N LYS A 31 -3.67 -3.77 13.23
CA LYS A 31 -3.12 -5.03 12.67
C LYS A 31 -3.04 -5.04 11.14
N SER A 32 -3.20 -3.89 10.50
CA SER A 32 -3.20 -3.76 9.05
C SER A 32 -2.79 -2.35 8.64
N VAL A 33 -2.53 -2.17 7.35
CA VAL A 33 -2.25 -0.88 6.73
C VAL A 33 -3.29 -0.66 5.65
N GLU A 34 -3.99 0.46 5.71
CA GLU A 34 -4.98 0.84 4.70
C GLU A 34 -4.31 1.76 3.68
N PHE A 35 -4.32 1.37 2.41
CA PHE A 35 -3.86 2.16 1.28
C PHE A 35 -5.07 2.84 0.62
N LEU A 36 -4.95 4.14 0.40
CA LEU A 36 -6.02 4.98 -0.16
C LEU A 36 -5.46 5.89 -1.25
N ALA A 37 -6.34 6.38 -2.11
CA ALA A 37 -6.06 7.39 -3.13
C ALA A 37 -7.29 8.27 -3.35
N ASP A 38 -7.12 9.34 -4.13
CA ASP A 38 -8.25 10.10 -4.64
C ASP A 38 -9.17 9.18 -5.47
N THR A 39 -10.48 9.42 -5.42
CA THR A 39 -11.52 8.53 -5.96
C THR A 39 -11.32 8.10 -7.42
N GLU A 40 -10.85 9.03 -8.26
CA GLU A 40 -10.63 8.84 -9.70
C GLU A 40 -9.24 8.25 -10.04
N HIS A 41 -8.41 7.97 -9.03
CA HIS A 41 -7.07 7.46 -9.27
C HIS A 41 -7.11 6.00 -9.75
N SER A 42 -6.24 5.69 -10.73
CA SER A 42 -6.16 4.36 -11.36
C SER A 42 -5.63 3.24 -10.44
N GLY A 43 -5.07 3.61 -9.28
CA GLY A 43 -4.42 2.67 -8.36
C GLY A 43 -2.97 2.33 -8.73
N LYS A 44 -2.42 2.91 -9.81
CA LYS A 44 -1.03 2.74 -10.23
C LYS A 44 -0.15 3.90 -9.80
N PHE A 45 0.92 3.61 -9.08
CA PHE A 45 1.90 4.58 -8.60
C PHE A 45 3.29 4.24 -9.13
N LEU A 46 4.00 5.25 -9.61
CA LEU A 46 5.40 5.16 -10.03
C LEU A 46 6.25 5.99 -9.07
N PHE A 47 6.98 5.32 -8.20
CA PHE A 47 7.90 5.98 -7.28
C PHE A 47 9.32 5.93 -7.85
N ASP A 48 10.02 7.06 -7.81
CA ASP A 48 11.45 7.09 -8.02
C ASP A 48 12.22 6.53 -6.81
N LYS A 49 13.55 6.60 -6.87
CA LYS A 49 14.43 6.06 -5.83
C LYS A 49 14.23 6.73 -4.47
N GLU A 50 14.09 8.06 -4.42
CA GLU A 50 13.98 8.81 -3.17
C GLU A 50 12.61 8.60 -2.54
N GLU A 51 11.56 8.72 -3.36
CA GLU A 51 10.17 8.52 -2.97
C GLU A 51 9.93 7.09 -2.47
N SER A 52 10.39 6.08 -3.23
CA SER A 52 10.25 4.67 -2.84
C SER A 52 11.02 4.35 -1.57
N THR A 53 12.20 4.95 -1.36
CA THR A 53 12.98 4.76 -0.12
C THR A 53 12.18 5.25 1.09
N SER A 54 11.56 6.43 0.98
CA SER A 54 10.73 7.00 2.04
C SER A 54 9.50 6.13 2.34
N LEU A 55 8.79 5.67 1.31
CA LEU A 55 7.67 4.75 1.44
C LEU A 55 8.07 3.43 2.11
N ILE A 56 9.14 2.78 1.63
CA ILE A 56 9.63 1.50 2.16
C ILE A 56 10.01 1.62 3.63
N ASN A 57 10.71 2.69 4.00
CA ASN A 57 11.11 2.92 5.39
C ASN A 57 9.89 3.07 6.30
N TYR A 58 8.90 3.86 5.90
CA TYR A 58 7.68 4.03 6.67
C TYR A 58 6.88 2.73 6.80
N LEU A 59 6.70 1.98 5.72
CA LEU A 59 6.02 0.68 5.75
C LEU A 59 6.76 -0.34 6.63
N MET A 60 8.10 -0.31 6.64
CA MET A 60 8.92 -1.12 7.53
C MET A 60 8.67 -0.78 9.01
N GLU A 61 8.60 0.51 9.33
CA GLU A 61 8.29 0.97 10.69
C GLU A 61 6.90 0.52 11.12
N LEU A 62 5.89 0.65 10.26
CA LEU A 62 4.53 0.17 10.56
C LEU A 62 4.51 -1.33 10.86
N GLY A 63 5.20 -2.13 10.05
CA GLY A 63 5.35 -3.56 10.32
C GLY A 63 6.01 -3.84 11.67
N LYS A 64 7.10 -3.13 11.98
CA LYS A 64 7.83 -3.27 13.26
C LYS A 64 7.04 -2.82 14.48
N ARG A 65 6.17 -1.81 14.35
CA ARG A 65 5.25 -1.37 15.41
C ARG A 65 4.28 -2.48 15.81
N VAL A 66 3.81 -3.27 14.83
CA VAL A 66 2.88 -4.39 15.10
C VAL A 66 3.62 -5.66 15.50
N LYS A 67 4.78 -5.92 14.90
CA LYS A 67 5.59 -7.12 15.13
C LYS A 67 7.09 -6.74 15.16
N PRO A 68 7.78 -6.73 16.32
CA PRO A 68 9.16 -6.22 16.42
C PRO A 68 10.20 -6.90 15.51
N ASP A 69 10.04 -8.20 15.24
CA ASP A 69 10.87 -9.00 14.31
C ASP A 69 10.36 -8.95 12.85
N PHE A 70 9.50 -7.98 12.52
CA PHE A 70 8.99 -7.80 11.17
C PHE A 70 10.13 -7.58 10.17
N ALA A 71 10.11 -8.38 9.11
CA ALA A 71 11.05 -8.32 8.01
C ALA A 71 10.33 -8.69 6.70
N PRO A 72 10.80 -8.18 5.55
CA PRO A 72 10.32 -8.61 4.24
C PRO A 72 10.43 -10.12 4.09
N LYS A 73 9.38 -10.75 3.59
CA LYS A 73 9.31 -12.19 3.43
C LYS A 73 8.38 -12.53 2.27
N TYR A 74 8.83 -13.44 1.40
CA TYR A 74 8.00 -13.98 0.33
C TYR A 74 6.73 -14.66 0.89
N GLY A 75 5.58 -14.23 0.38
CA GLY A 75 4.27 -14.77 0.66
C GLY A 75 4.01 -16.00 -0.23
N ASN A 76 3.85 -17.16 0.39
CA ASN A 76 3.63 -18.43 -0.32
C ASN A 76 2.32 -19.12 0.10
N SER A 77 1.41 -18.36 0.71
CA SER A 77 0.09 -18.82 1.12
C SER A 77 -0.93 -17.69 0.96
N ALA A 78 -2.21 -18.03 0.82
CA ALA A 78 -3.29 -17.04 0.67
C ALA A 78 -3.31 -15.96 1.77
N GLY A 79 -2.86 -16.30 2.98
CA GLY A 79 -2.79 -15.35 4.10
C GLY A 79 -1.58 -14.41 4.08
N SER A 80 -0.57 -14.70 3.27
CA SER A 80 0.72 -13.98 3.24
C SER A 80 1.09 -13.40 1.87
N ASP A 81 0.58 -13.97 0.77
CA ASP A 81 0.73 -13.45 -0.58
C ASP A 81 -0.04 -12.13 -0.72
N MET A 82 0.61 -11.04 -1.10
CA MET A 82 -0.04 -9.73 -1.26
C MET A 82 -1.03 -9.68 -2.42
N HIS A 83 -1.01 -10.63 -3.35
CA HIS A 83 -1.69 -10.51 -4.63
C HIS A 83 -3.18 -10.22 -4.50
N GLU A 84 -3.87 -10.90 -3.58
CA GLU A 84 -5.32 -10.81 -3.40
C GLU A 84 -5.72 -10.53 -1.95
N TYR A 85 -6.75 -9.71 -1.75
CA TYR A 85 -7.36 -9.45 -0.45
C TYR A 85 -8.87 -9.34 -0.58
N TYR A 86 -9.60 -10.07 0.26
CA TYR A 86 -11.06 -9.97 0.36
C TYR A 86 -11.47 -8.83 1.31
N ASP A 87 -12.11 -7.80 0.76
CA ASP A 87 -12.67 -6.69 1.53
C ASP A 87 -14.12 -6.99 1.93
N ARG A 88 -14.31 -7.40 3.19
CA ARG A 88 -15.64 -7.69 3.76
C ARG A 88 -16.62 -6.52 3.68
N LYS A 89 -16.14 -5.27 3.61
CA LYS A 89 -17.02 -4.09 3.53
C LYS A 89 -17.70 -4.02 2.15
N TYR A 90 -16.99 -4.40 1.10
CA TYR A 90 -17.45 -4.30 -0.28
C TYR A 90 -17.86 -5.66 -0.87
N ASP A 91 -17.74 -6.73 -0.07
CA ASP A 91 -18.05 -8.10 -0.45
C ASP A 91 -17.36 -8.53 -1.76
N ASN A 92 -16.11 -8.09 -1.95
CA ASN A 92 -15.33 -8.44 -3.13
C ASN A 92 -13.82 -8.33 -2.86
N ASN A 93 -13.03 -8.87 -3.79
CA ASN A 93 -11.57 -8.85 -3.73
C ASN A 93 -11.01 -7.54 -4.30
N GLY A 94 -9.88 -7.14 -3.75
CA GLY A 94 -8.93 -6.21 -4.37
C GLY A 94 -7.58 -6.88 -4.56
N TYR A 95 -6.76 -6.31 -5.43
CA TYR A 95 -5.48 -6.88 -5.81
C TYR A 95 -4.34 -5.89 -5.62
N CYS A 96 -3.15 -6.40 -5.37
CA CYS A 96 -1.93 -5.61 -5.25
C CYS A 96 -0.79 -6.33 -5.97
N ASN A 97 0.03 -5.58 -6.69
CA ASN A 97 1.31 -6.06 -7.18
C ASN A 97 2.34 -4.94 -7.13
N ALA A 98 3.61 -5.31 -7.02
CA ALA A 98 4.71 -4.37 -7.06
C ALA A 98 5.89 -4.94 -7.84
N THR A 99 6.54 -4.06 -8.58
CA THR A 99 7.72 -4.40 -9.38
C THR A 99 8.78 -3.33 -9.15
N ARG A 100 10.02 -3.74 -8.92
CA ARG A 100 11.16 -2.84 -8.88
C ARG A 100 12.02 -2.99 -10.13
N ARG A 101 12.30 -1.84 -10.77
CA ARG A 101 13.37 -1.65 -11.75
C ARG A 101 14.57 -0.98 -11.06
N LEU A 102 15.65 -0.72 -11.79
CA LEU A 102 16.90 -0.14 -11.25
C LEU A 102 16.66 0.97 -10.21
N ASP A 103 15.98 2.05 -10.63
CA ASP A 103 15.77 3.25 -9.81
C ASP A 103 14.27 3.59 -9.62
N THR A 104 13.37 2.68 -9.98
CA THR A 104 11.92 2.92 -9.84
C THR A 104 11.19 1.73 -9.26
N VAL A 105 10.12 2.02 -8.52
CA VAL A 105 9.17 1.05 -7.99
C VAL A 105 7.79 1.38 -8.52
N VAL A 106 7.14 0.40 -9.15
CA VAL A 106 5.74 0.49 -9.54
C VAL A 106 4.93 -0.31 -8.55
N ILE A 107 3.89 0.29 -7.97
CA ILE A 107 2.88 -0.40 -7.16
C ILE A 107 1.54 -0.21 -7.85
N ASN A 108 0.85 -1.31 -8.14
CA ASN A 108 -0.48 -1.28 -8.72
C ASN A 108 -1.49 -1.90 -7.75
N PHE A 109 -2.63 -1.23 -7.61
CA PHE A 109 -3.77 -1.70 -6.86
C PHE A 109 -4.99 -1.78 -7.77
N ASP A 110 -5.66 -2.93 -7.79
CA ASP A 110 -7.01 -3.04 -8.31
C ASP A 110 -7.97 -3.00 -7.12
N LYS A 111 -8.66 -1.87 -6.94
CA LYS A 111 -9.52 -1.66 -5.77
C LYS A 111 -10.76 -2.57 -5.80
N PRO A 112 -11.29 -2.99 -4.64
CA PRO A 112 -12.56 -3.70 -4.59
C PRO A 112 -13.68 -2.90 -5.27
N TYR A 113 -14.55 -3.59 -6.01
CA TYR A 113 -15.69 -2.94 -6.67
C TYR A 113 -16.56 -2.16 -5.67
N GLY A 114 -16.95 -0.93 -6.02
CA GLY A 114 -17.71 -0.05 -5.14
C GLY A 114 -16.89 0.68 -4.07
N SER A 115 -15.57 0.42 -3.99
CA SER A 115 -14.67 1.23 -3.18
C SER A 115 -14.35 2.55 -3.88
N GLU A 116 -14.59 3.68 -3.20
CA GLU A 116 -14.25 5.00 -3.73
C GLU A 116 -12.75 5.29 -3.52
N GLU A 117 -12.34 5.50 -2.27
CA GLU A 117 -10.98 5.93 -1.90
C GLU A 117 -10.05 4.77 -1.54
N ARG A 118 -10.58 3.66 -1.01
CA ARG A 118 -9.75 2.55 -0.51
C ARG A 118 -9.25 1.71 -1.66
N LEU A 119 -7.93 1.62 -1.78
CA LEU A 119 -7.26 0.74 -2.72
C LEU A 119 -7.10 -0.67 -2.15
N TYR A 120 -6.64 -0.78 -0.89
CA TYR A 120 -6.31 -2.07 -0.30
C TYR A 120 -6.26 -2.00 1.24
N LEU A 121 -6.69 -3.06 1.94
CA LEU A 121 -6.48 -3.22 3.39
C LEU A 121 -5.48 -4.35 3.65
N MET A 122 -4.22 -3.98 3.83
CA MET A 122 -3.09 -4.90 3.86
C MET A 122 -2.84 -5.46 5.24
N SER A 123 -2.92 -6.77 5.39
CA SER A 123 -2.47 -7.43 6.61
C SER A 123 -0.95 -7.34 6.76
N ILE A 124 -0.44 -7.43 7.98
CA ILE A 124 1.01 -7.41 8.23
C ILE A 124 1.75 -8.53 7.46
N PRO A 125 1.27 -9.78 7.37
CA PRO A 125 1.90 -10.79 6.52
C PRO A 125 2.00 -10.38 5.04
N LYS A 126 0.94 -9.80 4.47
CA LYS A 126 0.94 -9.32 3.07
C LYS A 126 1.83 -8.09 2.88
N LEU A 127 1.97 -7.25 3.90
CA LEU A 127 2.92 -6.13 3.89
C LEU A 127 4.38 -6.63 3.82
N ALA A 128 4.70 -7.73 4.50
CA ALA A 128 6.02 -8.34 4.42
C ALA A 128 6.33 -8.83 2.99
N ASP A 129 5.32 -9.36 2.29
CA ASP A 129 5.43 -9.80 0.90
C ASP A 129 5.53 -8.63 -0.08
N LEU A 130 4.75 -7.56 0.10
CA LEU A 130 4.91 -6.32 -0.65
C LEU A 130 6.34 -5.77 -0.55
N LEU A 131 6.88 -5.67 0.65
CA LEU A 131 8.24 -5.19 0.86
C LEU A 131 9.30 -6.16 0.31
N TRP A 132 8.99 -7.45 0.24
CA TRP A 132 9.87 -8.43 -0.40
C TRP A 132 9.88 -8.23 -1.92
N ALA A 133 8.71 -8.10 -2.53
CA ALA A 133 8.54 -7.85 -3.96
C ALA A 133 9.21 -6.53 -4.39
N ILE A 134 9.04 -5.46 -3.62
CA ILE A 134 9.69 -4.16 -3.88
C ILE A 134 11.21 -4.25 -3.72
N LYS A 135 11.75 -5.11 -2.84
CA LYS A 135 13.20 -5.26 -2.68
C LYS A 135 13.83 -6.16 -3.74
N LYS A 136 13.04 -7.04 -4.37
CA LYS A 136 13.49 -7.89 -5.45
C LYS A 136 13.65 -7.04 -6.72
N VAL A 137 14.91 -6.82 -7.13
CA VAL A 137 15.20 -6.18 -8.41
C VAL A 137 14.94 -7.20 -9.51
N GLU A 138 14.10 -6.84 -10.47
CA GLU A 138 13.88 -7.60 -11.72
C GLU A 138 14.83 -7.15 -12.84
#